data_AF-A0A6C0B2A3-F1
#
_entry.id   AF-A0A6C0B2A3-F1
#
_cell.length_a   1.000
_cell.length_b   1.000
_cell.length_c   1.000
_cell.angle_alpha   90.00
_cell.angle_beta   90.00
_cell.angle_gamma   90.00
#
_symmetry.space_group_name_H-M   'P 1'
#
loop_
_entity.id
_entity.type
_entity.pdbx_description
1 polymer ?
#
loop_
_entity_poly.entity_id
_entity_poly.type
_entity_poly.pdbx_seq_one_letter_code
_entity_poly.pdbx_strand_id
1 'polypeptide(L)'
;MDYIVPIIVTVAVLAACYFFLRSDMDYTIVDTIKDGKDNKVYQKPLPLSVNRPAGIEFSYTGWLRIDDFAYRFGVQKVIFVKGSADLSTACPALVIDGNTNSLLVKIDTFGAQETISVVSVPANKWLHIAINVNQEALDVYINGILYAHHILSQLPKQNSGSVLNSPNGGFSGKIVRLEYHPQVLTVSDILARARETPPTGDEKDQVFPPYFDMSWFSQ
;
A
#
# COMPACT_ATOMS: atom_id res chain seq x y z
N MET A 1 -4.07 -38.06 -39.15
CA MET A 1 -4.63 -37.62 -37.84
C MET A 1 -3.55 -37.44 -36.78
N ASP A 2 -2.26 -37.65 -37.11
CA ASP A 2 -1.18 -37.78 -36.12
C ASP A 2 -0.67 -36.47 -35.52
N TYR A 3 -1.11 -35.32 -36.03
CA TYR A 3 -0.71 -34.00 -35.53
C TYR A 3 -1.68 -33.39 -34.51
N ILE A 4 -2.88 -33.96 -34.34
CA ILE A 4 -3.90 -33.39 -33.44
C ILE A 4 -3.50 -33.58 -31.98
N VAL A 5 -3.04 -34.79 -31.62
CA VAL A 5 -2.60 -35.12 -30.26
C VAL A 5 -1.42 -34.25 -29.79
N PRO A 6 -0.31 -34.10 -30.55
CA PRO A 6 0.80 -33.26 -30.09
C PRO A 6 0.42 -31.78 -29.96
N ILE A 7 -0.43 -31.24 -30.84
CA ILE A 7 -0.90 -29.84 -30.72
C ILE A 7 -1.69 -29.62 -29.43
N ILE A 8 -2.59 -30.54 -29.08
CA ILE A 8 -3.38 -30.45 -27.84
C ILE A 8 -2.46 -30.50 -26.62
N VAL A 9 -1.48 -31.40 -26.62
CA VAL A 9 -0.51 -31.52 -25.52
C VAL A 9 0.34 -30.25 -25.41
N THR A 10 0.82 -29.67 -26.50
CA THR A 10 1.58 -28.42 -26.47
C THR A 10 0.75 -27.26 -25.93
N VAL A 11 -0.50 -27.11 -26.37
CA VAL A 11 -1.40 -26.06 -25.86
C VAL A 11 -1.70 -26.27 -24.37
N ALA A 12 -1.92 -27.51 -23.93
CA ALA A 12 -2.16 -27.82 -22.53
C ALA A 12 -0.93 -27.52 -21.65
N VAL A 13 0.28 -27.83 -22.13
CA VAL A 13 1.54 -27.50 -21.44
C VAL A 13 1.76 -26.00 -21.40
N LEU A 14 1.53 -25.27 -22.50
CA LEU A 14 1.64 -23.81 -22.53
C LEU A 14 0.61 -23.14 -21.62
N ALA A 15 -0.63 -23.65 -21.59
CA ALA A 15 -1.66 -23.17 -20.67
C ALA A 15 -1.28 -23.46 -19.22
N ALA A 16 -0.83 -24.67 -18.90
CA ALA A 16 -0.36 -25.02 -17.57
C ALA A 16 0.83 -24.14 -17.15
N CYS A 17 1.84 -23.98 -18.01
CA CYS A 17 2.97 -23.07 -17.77
C CYS A 17 2.48 -21.62 -17.59
N TYR A 18 1.53 -21.15 -18.39
CA TYR A 18 0.95 -19.82 -18.22
C TYR A 18 0.26 -19.68 -16.86
N PHE A 19 -0.56 -20.64 -16.44
CA PHE A 19 -1.24 -20.62 -15.14
C PHE A 19 -0.26 -20.76 -13.96
N PHE A 20 0.75 -21.62 -14.07
CA PHE A 20 1.77 -21.81 -13.03
C PHE A 20 2.75 -20.64 -12.94
N LEU A 21 3.09 -19.99 -14.05
CA LEU A 21 3.93 -18.77 -14.05
C LEU A 21 3.14 -17.52 -13.68
N ARG A 22 1.81 -17.56 -13.77
CA ARG A 22 0.89 -16.52 -13.30
C ARG A 22 0.46 -16.73 -11.85
N SER A 23 1.15 -17.56 -11.05
CA SER A 23 0.91 -17.52 -9.60
C SER A 23 1.41 -16.18 -9.07
N ASP A 24 0.49 -15.22 -8.94
CA ASP A 24 0.72 -13.97 -8.26
C ASP A 24 1.20 -14.30 -6.85
N MET A 25 2.48 -14.01 -6.59
CA MET A 25 3.06 -14.11 -5.27
C MET A 25 2.50 -12.94 -4.47
N ASP A 26 1.33 -13.12 -3.85
CA ASP A 26 0.72 -12.10 -3.01
C ASP A 26 1.46 -12.01 -1.68
N TYR A 27 2.12 -10.87 -1.44
CA TYR A 27 2.81 -10.59 -0.18
C TYR A 27 1.87 -9.85 0.77
N THR A 28 0.95 -10.58 1.39
CA THR A 28 0.06 -10.01 2.40
C THR A 28 0.81 -9.81 3.72
N ILE A 29 0.95 -8.54 4.12
CA ILE A 29 1.62 -8.08 5.34
C ILE A 29 0.63 -8.09 6.53
N VAL A 30 -0.59 -7.61 6.29
CA VAL A 30 -1.69 -7.63 7.26
C VAL A 30 -2.91 -8.23 6.58
N ASP A 31 -3.24 -9.47 6.90
CA ASP A 31 -4.37 -10.18 6.27
C ASP A 31 -5.71 -9.84 6.93
N THR A 32 -5.79 -9.98 8.26
CA THR A 32 -6.99 -9.70 9.06
C THR A 32 -6.96 -8.30 9.66
N ILE A 33 -8.12 -7.80 10.09
CA ILE A 33 -8.21 -6.50 10.78
C ILE A 33 -7.30 -6.51 12.01
N LYS A 34 -6.41 -5.53 12.09
CA LYS A 34 -5.57 -5.25 13.25
C LYS A 34 -5.86 -3.86 13.79
N ASP A 35 -5.78 -3.75 15.12
CA ASP A 35 -5.83 -2.48 15.82
C ASP A 35 -4.57 -1.67 15.47
N GLY A 36 -4.74 -0.38 15.20
CA GLY A 36 -3.67 0.56 14.90
C GLY A 36 -2.67 0.77 16.05
N LYS A 37 -2.91 0.21 17.23
CA LYS A 37 -2.01 0.21 18.39
C LYS A 37 -1.24 -1.10 18.55
N ASP A 38 -1.61 -2.16 17.83
CA ASP A 38 -0.92 -3.46 17.89
C ASP A 38 0.35 -3.44 17.02
N ASN A 39 1.51 -3.40 17.67
CA ASN A 39 2.80 -3.39 17.00
C ASN A 39 3.12 -4.78 16.42
N LYS A 40 3.33 -4.86 15.10
CA LYS A 40 3.71 -6.09 14.41
C LYS A 40 4.89 -5.88 13.48
N VAL A 41 5.75 -6.88 13.41
CA VAL A 41 6.89 -6.92 12.50
C VAL A 41 6.67 -8.03 11.49
N TYR A 42 6.62 -7.67 10.21
CA TYR A 42 6.61 -8.62 9.11
C TYR A 42 8.04 -9.01 8.75
N GLN A 43 8.41 -10.24 9.08
CA GLN A 43 9.79 -10.73 8.97
C GLN A 43 10.12 -11.39 7.63
N LYS A 44 9.11 -11.72 6.80
CA LYS A 44 9.39 -12.39 5.52
C LYS A 44 10.10 -11.40 4.58
N PRO A 45 11.13 -11.85 3.84
CA PRO A 45 11.80 -11.00 2.87
C PRO A 45 10.82 -10.61 1.78
N LEU A 46 10.78 -9.32 1.46
CA LEU A 46 10.10 -8.81 0.28
C LEU A 46 11.11 -8.73 -0.86
N PRO A 47 10.78 -9.20 -2.08
CA PRO A 47 11.62 -8.94 -3.23
C PRO A 47 11.72 -7.43 -3.48
N LEU A 48 12.77 -6.99 -4.20
CA LEU A 48 12.97 -5.57 -4.49
C LEU A 48 12.03 -5.07 -5.59
N SER A 49 11.96 -5.80 -6.71
CA SER A 49 11.04 -5.62 -7.81
C SER A 49 11.03 -6.87 -8.69
N VAL A 50 10.00 -7.04 -9.53
CA VAL A 50 10.06 -7.93 -10.69
C VAL A 50 10.93 -7.22 -11.71
N ASN A 51 12.05 -7.83 -12.10
CA ASN A 51 13.03 -7.26 -13.01
C ASN A 51 12.37 -6.88 -14.36
N ARG A 52 11.91 -5.62 -14.46
CA ARG A 52 11.29 -5.03 -15.63
C ARG A 52 12.25 -4.00 -16.24
N PRO A 53 12.15 -3.73 -17.56
CA PRO A 53 13.03 -2.76 -18.22
C PRO A 53 13.00 -1.35 -17.62
N ALA A 54 11.91 -0.99 -16.94
CA ALA A 54 11.68 0.32 -16.33
C ALA A 54 12.41 0.55 -14.99
N GLY A 55 13.15 -0.44 -14.49
CA GLY A 55 13.98 -0.31 -13.29
C GLY A 55 13.26 -0.67 -11.99
N ILE A 56 13.42 0.15 -10.95
CA ILE A 56 12.84 -0.09 -9.63
C ILE A 56 11.32 0.12 -9.71
N GLU A 57 10.54 -0.90 -9.34
CA GLU A 57 9.08 -0.87 -9.38
C GLU A 57 8.51 -1.67 -8.22
N PHE A 58 7.64 -1.05 -7.41
CA PHE A 58 6.90 -1.74 -6.36
C PHE A 58 5.68 -0.93 -5.92
N SER A 59 4.73 -1.59 -5.27
CA SER A 59 3.53 -0.94 -4.75
C SER A 59 3.12 -1.50 -3.39
N TYR A 60 2.41 -0.69 -2.62
CA TYR A 60 1.71 -1.10 -1.40
C TYR A 60 0.24 -0.76 -1.52
N THR A 61 -0.64 -1.69 -1.15
CA THR A 61 -2.09 -1.45 -1.07
C THR A 61 -2.61 -1.81 0.30
N GLY A 62 -3.65 -1.14 0.77
CA GLY A 62 -4.29 -1.54 2.02
C GLY A 62 -5.50 -0.70 2.37
N TRP A 63 -6.25 -1.21 3.33
CA TRP A 63 -7.41 -0.54 3.90
C TRP A 63 -7.07 0.00 5.27
N LEU A 64 -7.42 1.26 5.49
CA LEU A 64 -7.16 1.99 6.71
C LEU A 64 -8.45 2.63 7.22
N ARG A 65 -8.66 2.62 8.53
CA ARG A 65 -9.67 3.44 9.20
C ARG A 65 -9.00 4.18 10.33
N ILE A 66 -9.14 5.50 10.39
CA ILE A 66 -8.58 6.33 11.46
C ILE A 66 -9.74 6.74 12.35
N ASP A 67 -9.71 6.37 13.63
CA ASP A 67 -10.82 6.62 14.56
C ASP A 67 -10.63 7.98 15.26
N ASP A 68 -9.38 8.33 15.59
CA ASP A 68 -9.05 9.59 16.27
C ASP A 68 -7.65 10.10 15.89
N PHE A 69 -7.60 11.31 15.31
CA PHE A 69 -6.35 12.01 14.98
C PHE A 69 -5.68 12.65 16.21
N ALA A 70 -6.45 12.97 17.25
CA ALA A 70 -5.95 13.60 18.48
C ALA A 70 -5.23 12.60 19.40
N TYR A 71 -5.37 11.29 19.17
CA TYR A 71 -4.58 10.27 19.86
C TYR A 71 -3.09 10.60 19.76
N ARG A 72 -2.40 10.78 20.89
CA ARG A 72 -0.97 11.18 20.92
C ARG A 72 -0.70 12.46 20.13
N PHE A 73 -1.50 13.49 20.37
CA PHE A 73 -1.35 14.81 19.76
C PHE A 73 0.09 15.33 19.84
N GLY A 74 0.56 15.99 18.77
CA GLY A 74 1.93 16.50 18.65
C GLY A 74 2.96 15.48 18.17
N VAL A 75 2.60 14.19 18.09
CA VAL A 75 3.52 13.11 17.68
C VAL A 75 3.03 12.43 16.41
N GLN A 76 3.91 12.27 15.43
CA GLN A 76 3.63 11.51 14.22
C GLN A 76 3.35 10.04 14.53
N LYS A 77 2.29 9.48 13.93
CA LYS A 77 1.82 8.12 14.22
C LYS A 77 2.05 7.24 13.00
N VAL A 78 3.00 6.33 13.09
CA VAL A 78 3.34 5.44 11.98
C VAL A 78 2.26 4.37 11.85
N ILE A 79 1.66 4.26 10.67
CA ILE A 79 0.71 3.19 10.33
C ILE A 79 1.50 1.98 9.87
N PHE A 80 2.38 2.17 8.89
CA PHE A 80 3.40 1.18 8.55
C PHE A 80 4.66 1.85 8.00
N VAL A 81 5.80 1.16 8.11
CA VAL A 81 7.07 1.57 7.51
C VAL A 81 7.85 0.35 7.05
N LYS A 82 8.35 0.39 5.81
CA LYS A 82 9.40 -0.51 5.34
C LYS A 82 10.74 0.13 5.68
N GLY A 83 11.37 -0.29 6.78
CA GLY A 83 12.57 0.33 7.32
C GLY A 83 12.57 0.38 8.85
N SER A 84 12.84 1.55 9.43
CA SER A 84 13.02 1.75 10.86
C SER A 84 11.86 2.50 11.53
N ALA A 85 11.60 2.18 12.80
CA ALA A 85 10.48 2.72 13.57
C ALA A 85 10.56 4.23 13.86
N ASP A 86 11.77 4.79 13.82
CA ASP A 86 12.09 6.21 13.99
C ASP A 86 11.99 7.00 12.67
N LEU A 87 11.65 6.34 11.56
CA LEU A 87 11.58 6.91 10.21
C LEU A 87 12.92 7.45 9.68
N SER A 88 14.05 7.06 10.27
CA SER A 88 15.39 7.35 9.73
C SER A 88 15.68 6.58 8.43
N THR A 89 14.99 5.45 8.24
CA THR A 89 14.94 4.71 6.99
C THR A 89 13.48 4.36 6.64
N ALA A 90 13.02 4.77 5.46
CA ALA A 90 11.65 4.58 5.01
C ALA A 90 11.59 4.46 3.49
N CYS A 91 11.18 3.30 2.96
CA CYS A 91 10.95 3.14 1.53
C CYS A 91 9.84 2.10 1.26
N PRO A 92 8.55 2.48 1.42
CA PRO A 92 8.03 3.75 1.92
C PRO A 92 7.58 3.66 3.39
N ALA A 93 7.08 4.77 3.94
CA ALA A 93 6.32 4.81 5.19
C ALA A 93 5.00 5.55 4.99
N LEU A 94 3.94 5.08 5.65
CA LEU A 94 2.67 5.76 5.78
C LEU A 94 2.46 6.18 7.23
N VAL A 95 2.25 7.48 7.44
CA VAL A 95 2.27 8.11 8.77
C VAL A 95 1.09 9.08 8.89
N ILE A 96 0.45 9.17 10.04
CA ILE A 96 -0.49 10.26 10.34
C ILE A 96 0.31 11.43 10.89
N ASP A 97 0.03 12.62 10.39
CA ASP A 97 0.62 13.84 10.92
C ASP A 97 0.32 14.03 12.42
N GLY A 98 1.22 14.71 13.13
CA GLY A 98 1.10 14.89 14.57
C GLY A 98 0.01 15.89 14.98
N ASN A 99 -0.31 16.84 14.11
CA ASN A 99 -1.12 18.02 14.44
C ASN A 99 -2.33 18.19 13.52
N THR A 100 -2.29 17.61 12.32
CA THR A 100 -3.32 17.76 11.29
C THR A 100 -3.99 16.42 10.98
N ASN A 101 -5.16 16.48 10.34
CA ASN A 101 -5.88 15.33 9.79
C ASN A 101 -5.29 14.89 8.43
N SER A 102 -3.97 14.83 8.35
CA SER A 102 -3.25 14.51 7.11
C SER A 102 -2.51 13.18 7.24
N LEU A 103 -2.45 12.45 6.13
CA LEU A 103 -1.54 11.31 5.96
C LEU A 103 -0.27 11.79 5.25
N LEU A 104 0.87 11.31 5.70
CA LEU A 104 2.18 11.59 5.15
C LEU A 104 2.75 10.29 4.59
N VAL A 105 3.03 10.28 3.30
CA VAL A 105 3.80 9.23 2.64
C VAL A 105 5.24 9.70 2.60
N LYS A 106 6.14 8.99 3.29
CA LYS A 106 7.56 9.29 3.31
C LYS A 106 8.35 8.26 2.53
N ILE A 107 9.31 8.73 1.76
CA ILE A 107 10.21 7.87 0.99
C ILE A 107 11.63 8.44 0.99
N ASP A 108 12.60 7.58 1.28
CA ASP A 108 14.00 7.92 1.12
C ASP A 108 14.40 7.76 -0.33
N THR A 109 15.09 8.77 -0.84
CA THR A 109 15.85 8.67 -2.09
C THR A 109 17.35 8.60 -1.77
N PHE A 110 18.18 8.45 -2.78
CA PHE A 110 19.64 8.58 -2.60
C PHE A 110 20.08 9.99 -2.18
N GLY A 111 19.20 11.00 -2.28
CA GLY A 111 19.51 12.39 -1.97
C GLY A 111 18.95 12.81 -0.62
N ALA A 112 17.63 12.77 -0.49
CA ALA A 112 16.91 13.19 0.71
C ALA A 112 15.67 12.33 0.96
N GLN A 113 15.12 12.42 2.16
CA GLN A 113 13.78 11.89 2.46
C GLN A 113 12.73 12.88 1.94
N GLU A 114 11.88 12.39 1.06
CA GLU A 114 10.78 13.16 0.48
C GLU A 114 9.46 12.80 1.19
N THR A 115 8.58 13.79 1.37
CA THR A 115 7.30 13.63 2.07
C THR A 115 6.16 14.18 1.23
N ILE A 116 5.17 13.34 0.95
CA ILE A 116 3.96 13.67 0.22
C ILE A 116 2.80 13.73 1.23
N SER A 117 2.06 14.83 1.26
CA SER A 117 0.94 15.03 2.18
C SER A 117 -0.40 14.80 1.49
N VAL A 118 -1.22 13.95 2.09
CA VAL A 118 -2.62 13.71 1.76
C VAL A 118 -3.45 14.41 2.83
N VAL A 119 -4.04 15.55 2.50
CA VAL A 119 -4.75 16.40 3.47
C VAL A 119 -6.22 16.02 3.62
N SER A 120 -6.84 16.48 4.70
CA SER A 120 -8.30 16.37 4.92
C SER A 120 -8.83 14.93 4.94
N VAL A 121 -8.04 13.99 5.47
CA VAL A 121 -8.45 12.59 5.55
C VAL A 121 -9.60 12.43 6.57
N PRO A 122 -10.71 11.76 6.20
CA PRO A 122 -11.85 11.64 7.10
C PRO A 122 -11.61 10.64 8.23
N ALA A 123 -12.06 10.99 9.44
CA ALA A 123 -12.12 10.07 10.56
C ALA A 123 -13.33 9.12 10.45
N ASN A 124 -13.24 7.95 11.10
CA ASN A 124 -14.26 6.90 11.18
C ASN A 124 -14.76 6.38 9.83
N LYS A 125 -13.94 6.50 8.79
CA LYS A 125 -14.23 6.00 7.44
C LYS A 125 -13.12 5.08 6.96
N TRP A 126 -13.51 3.99 6.30
CA TRP A 126 -12.58 3.10 5.63
C TRP A 126 -12.11 3.77 4.35
N LEU A 127 -10.79 3.91 4.21
CA LEU A 127 -10.13 4.40 3.03
C LEU A 127 -9.23 3.30 2.47
N HIS A 128 -9.29 3.09 1.17
CA HIS A 128 -8.29 2.30 0.47
C HIS A 128 -7.15 3.22 0.08
N ILE A 129 -5.92 2.84 0.41
CA ILE A 129 -4.72 3.53 0.00
C ILE A 129 -3.88 2.62 -0.90
N ALA A 130 -3.34 3.19 -1.98
CA ALA A 130 -2.28 2.58 -2.74
C ALA A 130 -1.11 3.55 -2.92
N ILE A 131 0.11 3.04 -2.77
CA ILE A 131 1.34 3.78 -3.01
C ILE A 131 2.09 3.00 -4.08
N ASN A 132 2.15 3.54 -5.29
CA ASN A 132 2.97 3.00 -6.36
C ASN A 132 4.29 3.78 -6.39
N VAL A 133 5.40 3.07 -6.51
CA VAL A 133 6.72 3.67 -6.66
C VAL A 133 7.37 3.06 -7.88
N ASN A 134 7.83 3.91 -8.77
CA ASN A 134 8.69 3.54 -9.88
C ASN A 134 10.06 4.24 -9.73
N GLN A 135 10.92 4.12 -10.73
CA GLN A 135 12.26 4.68 -10.68
C GLN A 135 12.29 6.22 -10.57
N GLU A 136 11.28 6.91 -11.09
CA GLU A 136 11.26 8.38 -11.27
C GLU A 136 10.21 9.08 -10.41
N ALA A 137 9.15 8.39 -10.00
CA ALA A 137 7.99 8.97 -9.35
C ALA A 137 7.34 8.04 -8.32
N LEU A 138 6.61 8.67 -7.41
CA LEU A 138 5.73 8.05 -6.44
C LEU A 138 4.30 8.56 -6.67
N ASP A 139 3.38 7.62 -6.86
CA ASP A 139 1.95 7.91 -6.98
C ASP A 139 1.21 7.44 -5.73
N VAL A 140 0.38 8.32 -5.18
CA VAL A 140 -0.54 8.00 -4.07
C VAL A 140 -1.96 7.95 -4.61
N TYR A 141 -2.67 6.88 -4.33
CA TYR A 141 -4.09 6.71 -4.67
C TYR A 141 -4.92 6.59 -3.40
N ILE A 142 -6.08 7.25 -3.38
CA ILE A 142 -7.08 7.15 -2.33
C ILE A 142 -8.39 6.67 -2.96
N ASN A 143 -8.94 5.58 -2.43
CA ASN A 143 -10.17 4.93 -2.93
C ASN A 143 -10.14 4.62 -4.44
N GLY A 144 -8.96 4.28 -4.97
CA GLY A 144 -8.78 3.94 -6.38
C GLY A 144 -8.55 5.12 -7.31
N ILE A 145 -8.51 6.35 -6.79
CA ILE A 145 -8.31 7.58 -7.56
C ILE A 145 -6.91 8.15 -7.25
N LEU A 146 -6.20 8.60 -8.28
CA LEU A 146 -4.88 9.24 -8.12
C LEU A 146 -5.04 10.53 -7.30
N TYR A 147 -4.43 10.55 -6.12
CA TYR A 147 -4.38 11.72 -5.23
C TYR A 147 -3.22 12.64 -5.65
N ALA A 148 -2.02 12.09 -5.73
CA ALA A 148 -0.81 12.84 -6.08
C ALA A 148 0.12 11.99 -6.95
N HIS A 149 0.71 12.65 -7.95
CA HIS A 149 1.85 12.17 -8.70
C HIS A 149 3.05 13.04 -8.30
N HIS A 150 4.05 12.43 -7.68
CA HIS A 150 5.22 13.13 -7.15
C HIS A 150 6.49 12.63 -7.85
N ILE A 151 7.16 13.51 -8.59
CA ILE A 151 8.43 13.20 -9.25
C ILE A 151 9.53 13.24 -8.19
N LEU A 152 10.24 12.12 -8.04
CA LEU A 152 11.33 11.98 -7.09
C LEU A 152 12.56 12.75 -7.58
N SER A 153 13.23 13.43 -6.65
CA SER A 153 14.45 14.17 -6.95
C SER A 153 15.62 13.26 -7.33
N GLN A 154 15.64 12.05 -6.77
CA GLN A 154 16.61 11.00 -7.03
C GLN A 154 15.94 9.63 -6.93
N LEU A 155 16.68 8.59 -7.33
CA LEU A 155 16.21 7.21 -7.28
C LEU A 155 15.71 6.84 -5.87
N PRO A 156 14.59 6.11 -5.75
CA PRO A 156 14.10 5.62 -4.46
C PRO A 156 15.11 4.64 -3.85
N LYS A 157 15.45 4.86 -2.58
CA LYS A 157 16.44 4.09 -1.83
C LYS A 157 15.78 2.95 -1.07
N GLN A 158 15.57 1.83 -1.77
CA GLN A 158 15.06 0.61 -1.14
C GLN A 158 16.01 0.11 -0.05
N ASN A 159 15.46 -0.30 1.08
CA ASN A 159 16.21 -0.83 2.23
C ASN A 159 15.94 -2.33 2.43
N SER A 160 16.80 -3.00 3.18
CA SER A 160 16.67 -4.41 3.56
C SER A 160 15.89 -4.64 4.87
N GLY A 161 15.33 -3.58 5.47
CA GLY A 161 14.60 -3.68 6.76
C GLY A 161 13.30 -4.47 6.66
N SER A 162 12.70 -4.81 7.81
CA SER A 162 11.37 -5.42 7.84
C SER A 162 10.27 -4.37 7.57
N VAL A 163 9.04 -4.84 7.29
CA VAL A 163 7.87 -3.96 7.39
C VAL A 163 7.40 -3.95 8.84
N LEU A 164 7.33 -2.77 9.43
CA LEU A 164 6.81 -2.54 10.78
C LEU A 164 5.42 -1.95 10.65
N ASN A 165 4.44 -2.55 11.32
CA ASN A 165 3.08 -2.05 11.42
C ASN A 165 2.88 -1.46 12.81
N SER A 166 2.36 -0.24 12.87
CA SER A 166 2.03 0.46 14.11
C SER A 166 3.16 0.51 15.15
N PRO A 167 4.43 0.78 14.79
CA PRO A 167 5.50 0.83 15.77
C PRO A 167 5.31 1.99 16.77
N ASN A 168 5.99 1.91 17.91
CA ASN A 168 6.02 2.96 18.92
C ASN A 168 4.64 3.37 19.46
N GLY A 169 3.64 2.48 19.47
CA GLY A 169 2.27 2.75 19.94
C GLY A 169 1.30 3.24 18.86
N GLY A 170 1.76 3.26 17.60
CA GLY A 170 0.93 3.38 16.39
C GLY A 170 -0.08 4.53 16.39
N PHE A 171 -1.30 4.25 15.91
CA PHE A 171 -2.40 5.19 15.74
C PHE A 171 -3.73 4.67 16.31
N SER A 172 -4.71 5.55 16.50
CA SER A 172 -6.06 5.15 16.88
C SER A 172 -6.87 4.83 15.63
N GLY A 173 -7.13 3.55 15.39
CA GLY A 173 -7.83 3.10 14.19
C GLY A 173 -7.58 1.64 13.88
N LYS A 174 -7.75 1.26 12.62
CA LYS A 174 -7.62 -0.13 12.13
C LYS A 174 -6.94 -0.18 10.78
N ILE A 175 -6.19 -1.25 10.54
CA ILE A 175 -5.57 -1.56 9.26
C ILE A 175 -5.90 -3.01 8.85
N VAL A 176 -6.13 -3.24 7.56
CA VAL A 176 -6.42 -4.56 7.00
C VAL A 176 -5.98 -4.65 5.55
N ARG A 177 -5.71 -5.88 5.08
CA ARG A 177 -5.27 -6.19 3.72
C ARG A 177 -4.09 -5.32 3.26
N LEU A 178 -3.12 -5.08 4.15
CA LEU A 178 -1.88 -4.42 3.76
C LEU A 178 -1.07 -5.43 2.94
N GLU A 179 -0.85 -5.13 1.67
CA GLU A 179 -0.21 -5.99 0.69
C GLU A 179 0.95 -5.27 0.02
N TYR A 180 1.97 -6.05 -0.30
CA TYR A 180 3.10 -5.59 -1.10
C TYR A 180 3.06 -6.26 -2.48
N HIS A 181 3.34 -5.45 -3.49
CA HIS A 181 3.41 -5.87 -4.89
C HIS A 181 4.79 -5.52 -5.43
N PRO A 182 5.56 -6.46 -5.97
CA PRO A 182 6.89 -6.19 -6.54
C PRO A 182 6.84 -5.51 -7.92
N GLN A 183 5.75 -4.82 -8.23
CA GLN A 183 5.55 -4.10 -9.49
C GLN A 183 4.65 -2.90 -9.24
N VAL A 184 4.66 -1.96 -10.18
CA VAL A 184 3.68 -0.88 -10.23
C VAL A 184 2.32 -1.48 -10.60
N LEU A 185 1.29 -1.22 -9.78
CA LEU A 185 -0.07 -1.63 -10.11
C LEU A 185 -0.68 -0.71 -11.16
N THR A 186 -1.43 -1.28 -12.11
CA THR A 186 -2.19 -0.45 -13.05
C THR A 186 -3.36 0.24 -12.36
N VAL A 187 -3.86 1.34 -12.92
CA VAL A 187 -5.04 2.04 -12.37
C VAL A 187 -6.24 1.09 -12.25
N SER A 188 -6.43 0.18 -13.20
CA SER A 188 -7.47 -0.86 -13.13
C SER A 188 -7.27 -1.83 -11.96
N ASP A 189 -6.03 -2.24 -11.69
CA ASP A 189 -5.72 -3.14 -10.57
C ASP A 189 -5.96 -2.48 -9.21
N ILE A 190 -5.60 -1.20 -9.10
CA ILE A 190 -5.83 -0.41 -7.88
C ILE A 190 -7.33 -0.18 -7.69
N LEU A 191 -8.05 0.16 -8.75
CA LEU A 191 -9.50 0.36 -8.70
C LEU A 191 -10.23 -0.94 -8.35
N ALA A 192 -9.78 -2.08 -8.87
CA ALA A 192 -10.33 -3.38 -8.49
C ALA A 192 -10.17 -3.63 -6.98
N ARG A 193 -8.97 -3.44 -6.44
CA ARG A 193 -8.70 -3.57 -5.00
C ARG A 193 -9.46 -2.57 -4.13
N ALA A 194 -9.63 -1.34 -4.60
CA ALA A 194 -10.42 -0.31 -3.91
C ALA A 194 -11.93 -0.59 -3.92
N ARG A 195 -12.42 -1.37 -4.90
CA ARG A 195 -13.82 -1.81 -4.98
C ARG A 195 -14.11 -3.03 -4.10
N GLU A 196 -13.09 -3.82 -3.78
CA GLU A 196 -13.24 -4.90 -2.81
C GLU A 196 -13.53 -4.29 -1.44
N THR A 197 -14.62 -4.70 -0.79
CA THR A 197 -14.86 -4.25 0.58
C THR A 197 -13.72 -4.73 1.49
N PRO A 198 -13.24 -3.88 2.44
CA PRO A 198 -12.33 -4.36 3.47
C PRO A 198 -13.02 -5.51 4.21
N PRO A 199 -12.27 -6.52 4.71
CA PRO A 199 -12.86 -7.53 5.57
C PRO A 199 -13.49 -6.81 6.76
N THR A 200 -14.82 -6.89 6.87
CA THR A 200 -15.57 -6.34 7.99
C THR A 200 -15.41 -7.30 9.17
N GLY A 201 -15.02 -6.80 10.34
CA GLY A 201 -15.27 -7.54 11.58
C GLY A 201 -16.76 -7.47 11.94
N ASP A 202 -17.13 -7.90 13.14
CA ASP A 202 -18.52 -7.84 13.66
C ASP A 202 -19.01 -6.40 13.96
N GLU A 203 -18.57 -5.39 13.21
CA GLU A 203 -18.99 -4.01 13.39
C GLU A 203 -20.27 -3.73 12.59
N LYS A 204 -21.37 -3.50 13.30
CA LYS A 204 -22.72 -3.41 12.74
C LYS A 204 -23.01 -2.12 11.95
N ASP A 205 -22.16 -1.09 12.06
CA ASP A 205 -22.43 0.27 11.55
C ASP A 205 -21.32 0.81 10.64
N GLN A 206 -20.86 0.02 9.67
CA GLN A 206 -19.82 0.46 8.73
C GLN A 206 -20.42 1.11 7.46
N VAL A 207 -19.96 2.33 7.14
CA VAL A 207 -20.22 2.99 5.85
C VAL A 207 -19.03 2.76 4.92
N PHE A 208 -19.26 2.00 3.85
CA PHE A 208 -18.25 1.69 2.84
C PHE A 208 -18.22 2.75 1.72
N PRO A 209 -17.07 2.93 1.03
CA PRO A 209 -17.02 3.68 -0.21
C PRO A 209 -17.97 3.09 -1.27
N PRO A 210 -18.46 3.90 -2.23
CA PRO A 210 -18.07 5.29 -2.48
C PRO A 210 -18.83 6.26 -1.57
N TYR A 211 -18.08 7.08 -0.82
CA TYR A 211 -18.67 8.25 -0.19
C TYR A 211 -19.01 9.22 -1.33
N PHE A 212 -20.27 9.26 -1.74
CA PHE A 212 -20.77 9.98 -2.93
C PHE A 212 -20.69 11.53 -2.82
N ASP A 213 -19.58 12.07 -2.32
CA ASP A 213 -19.14 13.41 -2.69
C ASP A 213 -17.61 13.53 -2.54
N MET A 214 -16.94 13.85 -3.64
CA MET A 214 -15.49 14.12 -3.69
C MET A 214 -15.15 15.60 -3.43
N SER A 215 -16.16 16.44 -3.14
CA SER A 215 -16.01 17.88 -2.89
C SER A 215 -15.01 18.25 -1.79
N TRP A 216 -14.70 17.33 -0.88
CA TRP A 216 -13.74 17.53 0.21
C TRP A 216 -12.26 17.49 -0.22
N PHE A 217 -11.94 16.93 -1.39
CA PHE A 217 -10.56 16.80 -1.89
C PHE A 217 -10.17 17.96 -2.81
N SER A 218 -11.13 18.54 -3.53
CA SER A 218 -10.90 19.53 -4.59
C SER A 218 -10.81 20.99 -4.11
N GLN A 219 -10.41 21.23 -2.85
CA GLN A 219 -10.19 22.59 -2.34
C GLN A 219 -8.71 22.95 -2.33
#